data_AF-A0A9D5WGI8-F1
#
_entry.id   AF-A0A9D5WGI8-F1
#
_cell.length_a   1.000
_cell.length_b   1.000
_cell.length_c   1.000
_cell.angle_alpha   90.00
_cell.angle_beta   90.00
_cell.angle_gamma   90.00
#
_symmetry.space_group_name_H-M   'P 1'
#
loop_
_entity.id
_entity.type
_entity.pdbx_description
1 polymer ?
#
loop_
_entity_poly.entity_id
_entity_poly.type
_entity_poly.pdbx_seq_one_letter_code
_entity_poly.pdbx_strand_id
1 'polypeptide(L)'
;MSTYYLMPLIFVLGILGIAFEEQIKVNKTATALLTCVLLWFILLVDTDIAAATQGFADFLRHAPAEEAAHDVSDYLSLKLTEHLGDVSGTLFFVLCSMVLVNTIDNYGGFKSVAKIVETTNKRRLLWRVAFASFLFSAFLDNLAAAIVIIAVLRRL
;
A
#
# COMPACT_ATOMS: atom_id res chain seq x y z
N MET A 1 5.36 10.94 -28.78
CA MET A 1 5.69 12.23 -28.09
C MET A 1 4.49 12.89 -27.40
N SER A 2 3.29 12.98 -28.02
CA SER A 2 2.13 13.64 -27.37
C SER A 2 1.59 12.89 -26.14
N THR A 3 1.59 11.56 -26.19
CA THR A 3 1.14 10.62 -25.15
C THR A 3 2.02 10.62 -23.90
N TYR A 4 3.32 10.90 -24.06
CA TYR A 4 4.27 11.02 -22.94
C TYR A 4 3.85 12.10 -21.92
N TYR A 5 3.36 13.25 -22.39
CA TYR A 5 2.88 14.34 -21.52
C TYR A 5 1.50 14.06 -20.91
N LEU A 6 0.75 13.11 -21.47
CA LEU A 6 -0.58 12.75 -20.99
C LEU A 6 -0.52 12.00 -19.64
N MET A 7 0.49 11.15 -19.45
CA MET A 7 0.66 10.37 -18.22
C MET A 7 0.85 11.25 -16.96
N PRO A 8 1.82 12.19 -16.90
CA PRO A 8 1.97 13.06 -15.74
C PRO A 8 0.75 13.96 -15.54
N LEU A 9 0.07 14.39 -16.61
CA LEU A 9 -1.18 15.15 -16.51
C LEU A 9 -2.28 14.33 -15.81
N ILE A 10 -2.52 13.08 -16.26
CA ILE A 10 -3.51 12.19 -15.66
C ILE A 10 -3.14 11.84 -14.22
N PHE A 11 -1.85 11.61 -13.94
CA PHE A 11 -1.37 11.34 -12.60
C PHE A 11 -1.65 12.51 -11.64
N VAL A 12 -1.34 13.75 -12.04
CA VAL A 12 -1.63 14.95 -11.24
C VAL A 12 -3.14 15.14 -11.06
N LEU A 13 -3.94 14.97 -12.12
CA LEU A 13 -5.41 15.02 -12.02
C LEU A 13 -5.96 13.94 -11.09
N GLY A 14 -5.41 12.74 -11.11
CA GLY A 14 -5.77 11.65 -10.20
C GLY A 14 -5.46 12.00 -8.74
N ILE A 15 -4.27 12.53 -8.46
CA ILE A 15 -3.91 13.00 -7.11
C ILE A 15 -4.84 14.14 -6.66
N LEU A 16 -5.13 15.11 -7.53
CA LEU A 16 -6.08 16.17 -7.23
C LEU A 16 -7.48 15.61 -6.95
N GLY A 17 -7.92 14.59 -7.70
CA GLY A 17 -9.19 13.90 -7.46
C GLY A 17 -9.24 13.19 -6.10
N ILE A 18 -8.12 12.59 -5.66
CA ILE A 18 -8.00 11.99 -4.32
C ILE A 18 -7.99 13.07 -3.23
N ALA A 19 -7.32 14.21 -3.47
CA ALA A 19 -7.23 15.30 -2.51
C ALA A 19 -8.55 16.04 -2.32
N PHE A 20 -9.30 16.27 -3.41
CA PHE A 20 -10.59 16.97 -3.40
C PHE A 20 -11.79 16.05 -3.14
N GLU A 21 -11.56 14.82 -2.67
CA GLU A 21 -12.61 13.84 -2.39
C GLU A 21 -13.75 14.42 -1.55
N GLU A 22 -13.43 15.20 -0.50
CA GLU A 22 -14.42 15.78 0.40
C GLU A 22 -15.41 16.74 -0.30
N GLN A 23 -15.01 17.34 -1.43
CA GLN A 23 -15.85 18.26 -2.21
C GLN A 23 -16.55 17.54 -3.36
N ILE A 24 -15.90 16.56 -3.99
CA ILE A 24 -16.39 15.84 -5.18
C ILE A 24 -17.29 14.65 -4.78
N LYS A 25 -17.25 14.19 -3.52
CA LYS A 25 -18.02 13.06 -2.97
C LYS A 25 -17.85 11.73 -3.73
N VAL A 26 -16.73 11.56 -4.42
CA VAL A 26 -16.34 10.32 -5.10
C VAL A 26 -15.35 9.58 -4.22
N ASN A 27 -15.52 8.28 -3.99
CA ASN A 27 -14.65 7.49 -3.11
C ASN A 27 -13.16 7.56 -3.52
N LYS A 28 -12.25 7.90 -2.58
CA LYS A 28 -10.77 7.90 -2.76
C LYS A 28 -10.26 6.65 -3.47
N THR A 29 -10.74 5.49 -3.04
CA THR A 29 -10.31 4.20 -3.60
C THR A 29 -10.73 4.07 -5.06
N ALA A 30 -11.94 4.52 -5.42
CA ALA A 30 -12.40 4.49 -6.80
C ALA A 30 -11.55 5.40 -7.70
N THR A 31 -11.25 6.62 -7.25
CA THR A 31 -10.42 7.57 -8.00
C THR A 31 -8.97 7.08 -8.17
N ALA A 32 -8.40 6.48 -7.12
CA ALA A 32 -7.07 5.88 -7.18
C ALA A 32 -7.00 4.69 -8.15
N LEU A 33 -7.98 3.77 -8.08
CA LEU A 33 -8.08 2.63 -8.99
C LEU A 33 -8.26 3.07 -10.44
N LEU A 34 -9.14 4.04 -10.69
CA LEU A 34 -9.36 4.60 -12.03
C LEU A 34 -8.06 5.19 -12.59
N THR A 35 -7.37 6.02 -11.80
CA THR A 35 -6.10 6.62 -12.22
C THR A 35 -5.05 5.56 -12.55
N CYS A 36 -4.95 4.52 -11.72
CA CYS A 36 -4.04 3.38 -11.97
C CYS A 36 -4.36 2.66 -13.28
N VAL A 37 -5.63 2.28 -13.50
CA VAL A 37 -6.08 1.59 -14.72
C VAL A 37 -5.84 2.45 -15.96
N LEU A 38 -6.11 3.76 -15.90
CA LEU A 38 -5.84 4.67 -17.02
C LEU A 38 -4.35 4.76 -17.36
N LEU A 39 -3.48 4.89 -16.35
CA LEU A 39 -2.04 5.00 -16.58
C LEU A 39 -1.46 3.73 -17.21
N TRP A 40 -1.87 2.55 -16.74
CA TRP A 40 -1.40 1.29 -17.33
C TRP A 40 -2.05 0.98 -18.68
N PHE A 41 -3.30 1.38 -18.90
CA PHE A 41 -3.93 1.32 -20.23
C PHE A 41 -3.14 2.13 -21.27
N ILE A 42 -2.66 3.33 -20.88
CA ILE A 42 -1.81 4.16 -21.76
C ILE A 42 -0.49 3.44 -22.09
N LEU A 43 0.15 2.77 -21.13
CA LEU A 43 1.37 1.99 -21.39
C LEU A 43 1.15 0.79 -22.32
N LEU A 44 -0.05 0.20 -22.30
CA LEU A 44 -0.38 -0.95 -23.14
C LEU A 44 -0.66 -0.51 -24.58
N VAL A 45 -1.33 0.63 -24.76
CA VAL A 45 -1.65 1.18 -26.09
C VAL A 45 -0.43 1.82 -26.76
N ASP A 46 0.41 2.52 -26.00
CA ASP A 46 1.62 3.18 -26.52
C ASP A 46 2.88 2.61 -25.84
N THR A 47 3.40 1.55 -26.46
CA THR A 47 4.58 0.83 -25.98
C THR A 47 5.88 1.60 -26.18
N ASP A 48 5.90 2.67 -26.99
CA ASP A 48 7.10 3.50 -27.20
C ASP A 48 7.57 4.16 -25.90
N ILE A 49 6.62 4.47 -24.99
CA ILE A 49 6.90 5.04 -23.67
C ILE A 49 7.66 4.03 -22.80
N ALA A 50 7.21 2.77 -22.81
CA ALA A 50 7.86 1.69 -22.08
C ALA A 50 9.23 1.34 -22.70
N ALA A 51 9.33 1.35 -24.02
CA ALA A 51 10.57 1.09 -24.75
C ALA A 51 11.65 2.16 -24.53
N ALA A 52 11.25 3.42 -24.27
CA ALA A 52 12.16 4.51 -23.95
C ALA A 52 12.72 4.47 -22.50
N THR A 53 12.27 3.54 -21.66
CA THR A 53 12.67 3.46 -20.26
C THR A 53 14.00 2.71 -20.11
N GLN A 54 14.89 3.19 -19.21
CA GLN A 54 16.19 2.55 -18.93
C GLN A 54 16.03 1.07 -18.52
N GLY A 55 14.97 0.73 -17.78
CA GLY A 55 14.68 -0.66 -17.39
C GLY A 55 14.41 -1.60 -18.57
N PHE A 56 13.82 -1.11 -19.67
CA PHE A 56 13.65 -1.91 -20.88
C PHE A 56 14.98 -2.11 -21.61
N ALA A 57 15.84 -1.08 -21.65
CA ALA A 57 17.18 -1.20 -22.20
C ALA A 57 18.05 -2.21 -21.44
N ASP A 58 17.91 -2.29 -20.12
CA ASP A 58 18.59 -3.31 -19.30
C ASP A 58 17.98 -4.71 -19.47
N PHE A 59 16.66 -4.80 -19.68
CA PHE A 59 16.01 -6.07 -20.02
C PHE A 59 16.54 -6.65 -21.33
N LEU A 60 16.65 -5.84 -22.38
CA LEU A 60 17.20 -6.24 -23.68
C LEU A 60 18.67 -6.70 -23.59
N ARG A 61 19.46 -6.19 -22.64
CA ARG A 61 20.85 -6.60 -22.45
C ARG A 61 20.99 -8.00 -21.85
N HIS A 62 19.99 -8.45 -21.09
CA HIS A 62 19.97 -9.75 -20.44
C HIS A 62 19.10 -10.77 -21.19
N ALA A 63 18.33 -10.33 -22.18
CA ALA A 63 17.47 -11.18 -23.01
C ALA A 63 18.29 -11.92 -24.09
N PRO A 64 18.02 -13.22 -24.32
CA PRO A 64 18.65 -13.99 -25.40
C PRO A 64 18.25 -13.42 -26.78
N ALA A 65 19.20 -13.47 -27.73
CA ALA A 65 19.11 -12.78 -29.02
C ALA A 65 17.92 -13.16 -29.93
N GLU A 66 17.23 -14.28 -29.66
CA GLU A 66 16.05 -14.73 -30.42
C GLU A 66 14.72 -14.12 -29.91
N GLU A 67 14.67 -13.64 -28.66
CA GLU A 67 13.44 -13.07 -28.06
C GLU A 67 13.32 -11.54 -28.27
N ALA A 68 14.38 -10.89 -28.77
CA ALA A 68 14.47 -9.42 -28.89
C ALA A 68 13.47 -8.79 -29.87
N ALA A 69 12.79 -9.59 -30.72
CA ALA A 69 11.80 -9.12 -31.69
C ALA A 69 10.37 -9.06 -31.13
N HIS A 70 10.10 -9.73 -30.01
CA HIS A 70 8.81 -9.71 -29.33
C HIS A 70 8.91 -8.87 -28.05
N ASP A 71 7.86 -8.08 -27.85
CA ASP A 71 7.27 -7.93 -26.53
C ASP A 71 7.89 -6.94 -25.53
N VAL A 72 7.92 -5.66 -25.92
CA VAL A 72 7.72 -4.57 -24.92
C VAL A 72 6.49 -4.86 -24.04
N SER A 73 5.47 -5.53 -24.59
CA SER A 73 4.28 -6.07 -23.89
C SER A 73 4.60 -7.12 -22.83
N ASP A 74 5.54 -8.05 -23.06
CA ASP A 74 5.94 -9.06 -22.08
C ASP A 74 6.78 -8.44 -20.99
N TYR A 75 7.69 -7.54 -21.36
CA TYR A 75 8.43 -6.74 -20.37
C TYR A 75 7.46 -5.96 -19.47
N LEU A 76 6.47 -5.31 -20.06
CA LEU A 76 5.44 -4.58 -19.31
C LEU A 76 4.63 -5.53 -18.43
N SER A 77 4.18 -6.68 -18.95
CA SER A 77 3.41 -7.68 -18.19
C SER A 77 4.20 -8.27 -17.03
N LEU A 78 5.49 -8.55 -17.23
CA LEU A 78 6.40 -9.02 -16.20
C LEU A 78 6.56 -7.98 -15.09
N LYS A 79 6.88 -6.73 -15.47
CA LYS A 79 7.08 -5.65 -14.49
C LYS A 79 5.80 -5.24 -13.77
N LEU A 80 4.67 -5.24 -14.45
CA LEU A 80 3.37 -5.03 -13.83
C LEU A 80 3.07 -6.14 -12.83
N THR A 81 3.32 -7.40 -13.17
CA THR A 81 3.10 -8.53 -12.26
C THR A 81 4.01 -8.46 -11.05
N GLU A 82 5.28 -8.10 -11.22
CA GLU A 82 6.25 -7.92 -10.14
C GLU A 82 5.80 -6.82 -9.17
N HIS A 83 5.54 -5.61 -9.67
CA HIS A 83 5.11 -4.48 -8.84
C HIS A 83 3.72 -4.68 -8.22
N LEU A 84 2.79 -5.26 -8.97
CA LEU A 84 1.47 -5.59 -8.44
C LEU A 84 1.56 -6.69 -7.37
N GLY A 85 2.48 -7.65 -7.53
CA GLY A 85 2.80 -8.68 -6.55
C GLY A 85 3.30 -8.09 -5.24
N ASP A 86 4.29 -7.19 -5.30
CA ASP A 86 4.85 -6.52 -4.12
C ASP A 86 3.77 -5.68 -3.36
N VAL A 87 2.99 -4.90 -4.11
CA VAL A 87 1.90 -4.09 -3.54
C VAL A 87 0.81 -4.98 -2.96
N SER A 88 0.42 -6.03 -3.68
CA SER A 88 -0.57 -7.02 -3.24
C SER A 88 -0.14 -7.73 -1.95
N GLY A 89 1.13 -8.13 -1.84
CA GLY A 89 1.68 -8.73 -0.63
C GLY A 89 1.53 -7.81 0.59
N THR A 90 1.84 -6.52 0.42
CA THR A 90 1.65 -5.52 1.48
C THR A 90 0.17 -5.30 1.81
N LEU A 91 -0.70 -5.22 0.81
CA LEU A 91 -2.15 -5.10 0.99
C LEU A 91 -2.75 -6.29 1.73
N PHE A 92 -2.39 -7.51 1.35
CA PHE A 92 -2.84 -8.73 2.05
C PHE A 92 -2.32 -8.79 3.48
N PHE A 93 -1.08 -8.35 3.72
CA PHE A 93 -0.53 -8.22 5.06
C PHE A 93 -1.34 -7.23 5.92
N VAL A 94 -1.65 -6.04 5.41
CA VAL A 94 -2.45 -5.02 6.11
C VAL A 94 -3.89 -5.50 6.33
N LEU A 95 -4.53 -6.10 5.33
CA LEU A 95 -5.90 -6.61 5.43
C LEU A 95 -5.97 -7.73 6.47
N CYS A 96 -5.03 -8.67 6.44
CA CYS A 96 -4.94 -9.74 7.43
C CYS A 96 -4.71 -9.19 8.84
N SER A 97 -3.78 -8.23 8.98
CA SER A 97 -3.50 -7.57 10.26
C SER A 97 -4.73 -6.84 10.81
N MET A 98 -5.45 -6.10 9.98
CA MET A 98 -6.67 -5.38 10.36
C MET A 98 -7.79 -6.36 10.76
N VAL A 99 -7.98 -7.45 10.02
CA VAL A 99 -8.97 -8.48 10.34
C VAL A 99 -8.62 -9.18 11.66
N LEU A 100 -7.35 -9.50 11.90
CA LEU A 100 -6.88 -10.07 13.15
C LEU A 100 -7.13 -9.11 14.32
N VAL A 101 -6.77 -7.84 14.18
CA VAL A 101 -7.02 -6.79 15.19
C VAL A 101 -8.50 -6.66 15.50
N ASN A 102 -9.35 -6.59 14.47
CA ASN A 102 -10.80 -6.50 14.62
C ASN A 102 -11.38 -7.73 15.31
N THR A 103 -10.90 -8.93 14.95
CA THR A 103 -11.31 -10.18 15.60
C THR A 103 -10.93 -10.19 17.08
N ILE A 104 -9.70 -9.80 17.42
CA ILE A 104 -9.24 -9.70 18.81
C ILE A 104 -10.08 -8.71 19.62
N ASP A 105 -10.41 -7.53 19.07
CA ASP A 105 -11.27 -6.56 19.75
C ASP A 105 -12.68 -7.09 19.99
N ASN A 106 -13.27 -7.76 18.99
CA ASN A 106 -14.62 -8.33 19.07
C ASN A 106 -14.76 -9.39 20.17
N TYR A 107 -13.72 -10.20 20.40
CA TYR A 107 -13.69 -11.15 21.52
C TYR A 107 -13.21 -10.52 22.85
N GLY A 108 -13.01 -9.20 22.89
CA GLY A 108 -12.61 -8.47 24.10
C GLY A 108 -11.14 -8.60 24.47
N GLY A 109 -10.27 -9.06 23.55
CA GLY A 109 -8.84 -9.24 23.79
C GLY A 109 -8.13 -7.97 24.27
N PHE A 110 -8.49 -6.80 23.72
CA PHE A 110 -7.89 -5.54 24.16
C PHE A 110 -8.34 -5.08 25.55
N LYS A 111 -9.51 -5.51 26.04
CA LYS A 111 -9.91 -5.28 27.44
C LYS A 111 -9.02 -6.06 28.40
N SER A 112 -8.70 -7.31 28.06
CA SER A 112 -7.78 -8.15 28.84
C SER A 112 -6.37 -7.57 28.87
N VAL A 113 -5.89 -7.10 27.72
CA VAL A 113 -4.58 -6.44 27.60
C VAL A 113 -4.53 -5.14 28.41
N ALA A 114 -5.58 -4.31 28.35
CA ALA A 114 -5.66 -3.08 29.12
C ALA A 114 -5.52 -3.33 30.62
N LYS A 115 -6.24 -4.33 31.15
CA LYS A 115 -6.16 -4.70 32.58
C LYS A 115 -4.76 -5.17 33.01
N ILE A 116 -3.99 -5.78 32.11
CA ILE A 116 -2.60 -6.21 32.39
C ILE A 116 -1.65 -5.00 32.44
N VAL A 117 -1.90 -4.00 31.59
CA VAL A 117 -1.06 -2.80 31.47
C VAL A 117 -1.40 -1.74 32.53
N GLU A 118 -2.64 -1.73 33.02
CA GLU A 118 -3.18 -0.77 33.99
C GLU A 118 -2.28 -0.60 35.24
N THR A 119 -1.98 0.66 35.57
CA THR A 119 -1.21 1.03 36.77
C THR A 119 -1.47 2.49 37.15
N THR A 120 -1.47 2.77 38.45
CA THR A 120 -1.67 4.12 39.00
C THR A 120 -0.45 5.04 38.83
N ASN A 121 0.73 4.49 38.55
CA ASN A 121 1.96 5.27 38.43
C ASN A 121 2.26 5.61 36.96
N LYS A 122 2.20 6.90 36.62
CA LYS A 122 2.44 7.43 35.27
C LYS A 122 3.76 6.95 34.62
N ARG A 123 4.86 6.83 35.39
CA ARG A 123 6.15 6.33 34.84
C ARG A 123 6.11 4.84 34.54
N ARG A 124 5.47 4.03 35.40
CA ARG A 124 5.32 2.59 35.15
C ARG A 124 4.36 2.31 34.00
N LEU A 125 3.32 3.14 33.86
CA LEU A 125 2.38 3.04 32.75
C LEU A 125 3.09 3.20 31.41
N LEU A 126 3.92 4.24 31.27
CA LEU A 126 4.68 4.50 30.05
C LEU A 126 5.58 3.32 29.67
N TRP A 127 6.30 2.74 30.63
CA TRP A 127 7.15 1.57 30.38
C TRP A 127 6.36 0.33 29.97
N ARG A 128 5.21 0.08 30.61
CA ARG A 128 4.34 -1.06 30.26
C ARG A 128 3.71 -0.89 28.88
N VAL A 129 3.26 0.31 28.55
CA VAL A 129 2.70 0.64 27.23
C VAL A 129 3.77 0.56 26.15
N ALA A 130 4.99 1.04 26.41
CA ALA A 130 6.10 0.93 25.46
C ALA A 130 6.46 -0.53 25.17
N PHE A 131 6.56 -1.37 26.22
CA PHE A 131 6.83 -2.79 26.05
C PHE A 131 5.68 -3.54 25.36
N ALA A 132 4.43 -3.22 25.71
CA ALA A 132 3.26 -3.75 25.02
C ALA A 132 3.24 -3.33 23.54
N SER A 133 3.50 -2.05 23.24
CA SER A 133 3.58 -1.52 21.87
C SER A 133 4.65 -2.20 21.04
N PHE A 134 5.81 -2.50 21.64
CA PHE A 134 6.88 -3.25 20.97
C PHE A 134 6.41 -4.66 20.60
N LEU A 135 5.79 -5.40 21.53
CA LEU A 135 5.24 -6.73 21.26
C LEU A 135 4.14 -6.68 20.19
N PHE A 136 3.17 -5.77 20.31
CA PHE A 136 2.09 -5.63 19.33
C PHE A 136 2.61 -5.28 17.94
N SER A 137 3.65 -4.45 17.82
CA SER A 137 4.27 -4.11 16.54
C SER A 137 5.01 -5.27 15.87
N ALA A 138 5.40 -6.31 16.62
CA ALA A 138 5.99 -7.52 16.05
C ALA A 138 4.93 -8.48 15.48
N PHE A 139 3.70 -8.43 16.01
CA PHE A 139 2.58 -9.27 15.58
C PHE A 139 1.64 -8.56 14.58
N LEU A 140 1.66 -7.23 14.54
CA LEU A 140 0.77 -6.38 13.74
C LEU A 140 1.57 -5.41 12.87
N ASP A 141 0.93 -4.89 11.83
CA ASP A 141 1.50 -3.76 11.08
C ASP A 141 1.54 -2.49 11.95
N ASN A 142 2.44 -1.55 11.63
CA ASN A 142 2.75 -0.36 12.43
C ASN A 142 1.51 0.52 12.70
N LEU A 143 0.65 0.70 11.70
CA LEU A 143 -0.60 1.46 11.84
C LEU A 143 -1.59 0.72 12.74
N ALA A 144 -1.72 -0.59 12.57
CA ALA A 144 -2.60 -1.43 13.36
C ALA A 144 -2.17 -1.49 14.84
N ALA A 145 -0.87 -1.64 15.10
CA ALA A 145 -0.30 -1.59 16.44
C ALA A 145 -0.58 -0.25 17.14
N ALA A 146 -0.45 0.87 16.43
CA ALA A 146 -0.77 2.19 16.97
C ALA A 146 -2.26 2.32 17.35
N ILE A 147 -3.18 1.86 16.48
CA ILE A 147 -4.63 1.85 16.78
C ILE A 147 -4.91 1.03 18.05
N VAL A 148 -4.32 -0.16 18.18
CA VAL A 148 -4.49 -1.03 19.35
C VAL A 148 -4.03 -0.35 20.63
N ILE A 149 -2.83 0.25 20.63
CA ILE A 149 -2.29 0.92 21.81
C ILE A 149 -3.13 2.14 22.20
N ILE A 150 -3.63 2.91 21.22
CA ILE A 150 -4.57 4.01 21.48
C ILE A 150 -5.89 3.48 22.08
N ALA A 151 -6.43 2.40 21.54
CA ALA A 151 -7.67 1.78 22.05
C ALA A 151 -7.50 1.24 23.48
N VAL A 152 -6.33 0.70 23.80
CA VAL A 152 -5.96 0.28 25.16
C VAL A 152 -5.81 1.48 26.09
N LEU A 153 -5.05 2.50 25.69
CA LEU A 153 -4.84 3.72 26.48
C LEU A 153 -6.13 4.47 26.79
N ARG A 154 -7.09 4.48 25.85
CA ARG A 154 -8.39 5.16 26.04
C ARG A 154 -9.29 4.47 27.09
N ARG A 155 -8.96 3.24 27.49
CA ARG A 155 -9.70 2.47 28.49
C ARG A 155 -9.06 2.48 29.88
N LEU A 156 -7.86 3.07 30.02
CA LEU A 156 -7.11 3.25 31.27
C LEU A 156 -7.39 4.63 31.87
#